data_AF-A0A9E0PEP3-F1
#
_entry.id   AF-A0A9E0PEP3-F1
#
_cell.length_a   1.000
_cell.length_b   1.000
_cell.length_c   1.000
_cell.angle_alpha   90.00
_cell.angle_beta   90.00
_cell.angle_gamma   90.00
#
_symmetry.space_group_name_H-M   'P 1'
#
loop_
_entity.id
_entity.type
_entity.pdbx_description
1 polymer ?
#
loop_
_entity_poly.entity_id
_entity_poly.type
_entity_poly.pdbx_seq_one_letter_code
_entity_poly.pdbx_strand_id
1 'polypeptide(L)'
;FDAHLTRQPYLLGQRPSSADFAVFGQLTQLAEFDPTPMALTLKTAPRVTAWVGMMEDQSGVEPAQDGWNDIADLPQTLTALLTEIGRVYPPVMLANARAVMAGGPEVEAVVDGHAWTQQPFPYQAKCLQWLRQSRVDLEAGARERVDSVLATTGCMALFA
;
A
#
# COMPACT_ATOMS: atom_id res chain seq x y z
N PHE A 1 8.10 7.26 -1.59
CA PHE A 1 6.95 8.08 -1.16
C PHE A 1 7.22 9.58 -1.30
N ASP A 2 8.36 10.12 -0.82
CA ASP A 2 8.70 11.56 -0.93
C ASP A 2 8.52 12.13 -2.36
N ALA A 3 9.02 11.44 -3.38
CA ALA A 3 8.84 11.83 -4.78
C ALA A 3 7.37 11.94 -5.21
N HIS A 4 6.50 11.08 -4.68
CA HIS A 4 5.06 11.12 -4.96
C HIS A 4 4.41 12.38 -4.38
N LEU A 5 4.78 12.74 -3.15
CA LEU A 5 4.31 13.94 -2.46
C LEU A 5 4.77 15.26 -3.11
N THR A 6 5.69 15.22 -4.08
CA THR A 6 6.02 16.39 -4.92
C THR A 6 4.95 16.68 -5.99
N ARG A 7 4.08 15.69 -6.28
CA ARG A 7 3.10 15.73 -7.36
C ARG A 7 1.70 16.01 -6.85
N GLN A 8 1.33 15.37 -5.73
CA GLN A 8 -0.03 15.40 -5.18
C GLN A 8 0.00 15.13 -3.66
N PRO A 9 -0.98 15.66 -2.91
CA PRO A 9 -1.00 15.57 -1.45
C PRO A 9 -1.45 14.21 -0.90
N TYR A 10 -2.10 13.38 -1.72
CA TYR A 10 -2.59 12.06 -1.34
C TYR A 10 -2.23 11.01 -2.39
N LEU A 11 -2.27 9.72 -2.03
CA LEU A 11 -1.86 8.59 -2.88
C LEU A 11 -2.60 8.52 -4.21
N LEU A 12 -3.88 8.87 -4.20
CA LEU A 12 -4.79 8.69 -5.33
C LEU A 12 -5.30 10.02 -5.89
N GLY A 13 -4.63 11.14 -5.58
CA GLY A 13 -4.89 12.45 -6.17
C GLY A 13 -4.92 13.58 -5.14
N GLN A 14 -5.91 14.46 -5.28
CA GLN A 14 -6.10 15.69 -4.51
C GLN A 14 -7.03 15.52 -3.30
N ARG A 15 -7.50 14.30 -3.02
CA ARG A 15 -8.36 14.00 -1.87
C ARG A 15 -7.85 12.79 -1.06
N PRO A 16 -8.11 12.76 0.26
CA PRO A 16 -7.74 11.63 1.10
C PRO A 16 -8.58 10.39 0.76
N SER A 17 -7.97 9.22 0.97
CA SER A 17 -8.57 7.91 0.76
C SER A 17 -8.19 6.94 1.89
N SER A 18 -8.84 5.78 1.96
CA SER A 18 -8.45 4.73 2.88
C SER A 18 -7.00 4.25 2.69
N ALA A 19 -6.44 4.37 1.47
CA ALA A 19 -5.05 4.05 1.20
C ALA A 19 -4.08 4.98 1.93
N ASP A 20 -4.42 6.27 2.05
CA ASP A 20 -3.62 7.25 2.77
C ASP A 20 -3.52 6.91 4.24
N PHE A 21 -4.64 6.56 4.88
CA PHE A 21 -4.65 6.14 6.28
C PHE A 21 -3.91 4.83 6.52
N ALA A 22 -3.96 3.89 5.57
CA ALA A 22 -3.20 2.65 5.65
C ALA A 22 -1.69 2.90 5.62
N VAL A 23 -1.22 3.81 4.75
CA VAL A 23 0.20 4.19 4.65
C VAL A 23 0.63 5.06 5.82
N PHE A 24 -0.22 6.00 6.25
CA PHE A 24 0.01 6.86 7.41
C PHE A 24 0.35 6.04 8.65
N GLY A 25 -0.48 5.07 9.03
CA GLY A 25 -0.24 4.29 10.25
C GLY A 25 1.09 3.52 10.26
N GLN A 26 1.58 3.10 9.09
CA GLN A 26 2.90 2.47 8.97
C GLN A 26 4.03 3.50 9.09
N LEU A 27 3.86 4.67 8.47
CA LEU A 27 4.88 5.72 8.44
C LEU A 27 5.00 6.48 9.75
N THR A 28 3.95 6.60 10.56
CA THR A 28 4.00 7.28 11.87
C THR A 28 5.11 6.70 12.75
N GLN A 29 5.28 5.38 12.75
CA GLN A 29 6.33 4.72 13.52
C GLN A 29 7.74 5.17 13.11
N LEU A 30 7.93 5.46 11.82
CA LEU A 30 9.21 5.83 11.23
C LEU A 30 9.45 7.35 11.24
N ALA A 31 8.39 8.15 11.19
CA ALA A 31 8.46 9.59 10.98
C ALA A 31 8.21 10.41 12.25
N GLU A 32 7.52 9.85 13.27
CA GLU A 32 7.09 10.61 14.45
C GLU A 32 7.24 9.87 15.80
N PHE A 33 7.55 8.57 15.81
CA PHE A 33 7.66 7.80 17.05
C PHE A 33 9.10 7.41 17.45
N ASP A 34 9.80 6.61 16.64
CA ASP A 34 11.15 6.14 16.98
C ASP A 34 12.22 7.18 16.59
N PRO A 35 13.02 7.73 17.53
CA PRO A 35 13.99 8.79 17.26
C PRO A 35 14.97 8.50 16.12
N THR A 36 15.35 7.23 15.92
CA THR A 36 16.36 6.85 14.92
C THR A 36 15.83 6.97 13.48
N PRO A 37 14.76 6.24 13.08
CA PRO A 37 14.15 6.42 11.77
C PRO A 37 13.54 7.81 11.61
N MET A 38 13.10 8.51 12.67
CA MET A 38 12.61 9.89 12.57
C MET A 38 13.68 10.83 12.01
N ALA A 39 14.88 10.81 12.62
CA ALA A 39 15.99 11.63 12.18
C ALA A 39 16.41 11.30 10.73
N LEU A 40 16.37 10.01 10.37
CA LEU A 40 16.67 9.57 9.00
C LEU A 40 15.60 10.02 8.00
N THR A 41 14.32 9.91 8.35
CA THR A 41 13.19 10.32 7.51
C THR A 41 13.23 11.82 7.28
N LEU A 42 13.43 12.63 8.32
CA LEU A 42 13.55 14.09 8.18
C LEU A 42 14.72 14.48 7.25
N LYS A 43 15.85 13.76 7.33
CA LYS A 43 17.03 14.01 6.51
C LYS A 43 16.83 13.62 5.04
N THR A 44 16.16 12.51 4.77
CA THR A 44 16.13 11.88 3.44
C THR A 44 14.82 12.07 2.69
N ALA A 45 13.73 12.26 3.41
CA ALA A 45 12.36 12.32 2.89
C ALA A 45 11.53 13.36 3.68
N PRO A 46 11.94 14.65 3.73
CA PRO A 46 11.30 15.65 4.58
C PRO A 46 9.82 15.89 4.26
N ARG A 47 9.34 15.64 3.03
CA ARG A 47 7.90 15.75 2.72
C ARG A 47 7.13 14.62 3.36
N VAL A 48 7.74 13.45 3.55
CA VAL A 48 7.10 12.35 4.27
C VAL A 48 6.88 12.73 5.73
N THR A 49 7.88 13.32 6.40
CA THR A 49 7.69 13.85 7.76
C THR A 49 6.58 14.89 7.82
N ALA A 50 6.57 15.87 6.91
CA ALA A 50 5.52 16.88 6.86
C ALA A 50 4.13 16.29 6.58
N TRP A 51 4.06 15.29 5.70
CA TRP A 51 2.81 14.63 5.33
C TRP A 51 2.24 13.77 6.47
N VAL A 52 3.08 13.06 7.22
CA VAL A 52 2.62 12.30 8.40
C VAL A 52 1.99 13.26 9.41
N GLY A 53 2.65 14.37 9.73
CA GLY A 53 2.10 15.36 10.66
C GLY A 53 0.82 16.03 10.15
N MET A 54 0.68 16.21 8.83
CA MET A 54 -0.57 16.67 8.22
C MET A 54 -1.69 15.64 8.34
N MET A 55 -1.38 14.34 8.26
CA MET A 55 -2.39 13.27 8.30
C MET A 55 -2.97 13.02 9.71
N GLU A 56 -2.31 13.48 10.77
CA GLU A 56 -2.81 13.43 12.16
C GLU A 56 -4.13 14.22 12.34
N ASP A 57 -4.31 15.33 11.62
CA ASP A 57 -5.54 16.12 11.65
C ASP A 57 -5.95 16.59 10.26
N GLN A 58 -7.06 16.01 9.76
CA GLN A 58 -7.69 16.37 8.49
C GLN A 58 -9.00 17.15 8.70
N SER A 59 -9.24 17.67 9.92
CA SER A 59 -10.42 18.45 10.24
C SER A 59 -10.55 19.68 9.33
N GLY A 60 -11.75 19.91 8.80
CA GLY A 60 -12.03 21.02 7.89
C GLY A 60 -11.58 20.80 6.45
N VAL A 61 -10.99 19.64 6.12
CA VAL A 61 -10.84 19.22 4.72
C VAL A 61 -12.19 18.82 4.18
N GLU A 62 -12.62 19.46 3.09
CA GLU A 62 -13.83 19.15 2.33
C GLU A 62 -13.45 18.49 1.00
N PRO A 63 -13.42 17.14 0.90
CA PRO A 63 -12.89 16.46 -0.27
C PRO A 63 -13.79 16.65 -1.50
N ALA A 64 -13.24 17.26 -2.55
CA ALA A 64 -13.91 17.38 -3.84
C ALA A 64 -14.18 16.00 -4.46
N GLN A 65 -15.34 15.82 -5.10
CA GLN A 65 -15.71 14.51 -5.64
C GLN A 65 -14.82 14.06 -6.80
N ASP A 66 -14.35 15.02 -7.58
CA ASP A 66 -13.44 14.88 -8.73
C ASP A 66 -11.95 14.94 -8.33
N GLY A 67 -11.63 14.92 -7.03
CA GLY A 67 -10.25 14.96 -6.54
C GLY A 67 -9.43 13.68 -6.79
N TRP A 68 -9.99 12.67 -7.46
CA TRP A 68 -9.28 11.44 -7.80
C TRP A 68 -8.41 11.62 -9.04
N ASN A 69 -7.32 10.86 -9.11
CA ASN A 69 -6.56 10.74 -10.34
C ASN A 69 -7.40 10.13 -11.46
N ASP A 70 -7.20 10.60 -12.69
CA ASP A 70 -7.65 9.87 -13.86
C ASP A 70 -6.81 8.59 -13.98
N ILE A 71 -7.49 7.44 -14.00
CA ILE A 71 -6.83 6.14 -14.16
C ILE A 71 -6.10 6.01 -15.50
N ALA A 72 -6.49 6.79 -16.50
CA ALA A 72 -5.80 6.86 -17.80
C ALA A 72 -4.51 7.70 -17.75
N ASP A 73 -4.32 8.52 -16.71
CA ASP A 73 -3.15 9.41 -16.55
C ASP A 73 -2.62 9.36 -15.10
N LEU A 74 -2.23 8.15 -14.66
CA LEU A 74 -1.64 7.98 -13.33
C LEU A 74 -0.19 8.47 -13.30
N PRO A 75 0.22 9.17 -12.22
CA PRO A 75 1.61 9.59 -12.09
C PRO A 75 2.53 8.36 -11.96
N GLN A 76 3.68 8.41 -12.64
CA GLN A 76 4.69 7.35 -12.57
C GLN A 76 5.12 7.04 -11.12
N THR A 77 5.07 8.03 -10.23
CA THR A 77 5.38 7.87 -8.81
C THR A 77 4.40 6.95 -8.08
N LEU A 78 3.12 6.90 -8.48
CA LEU A 78 2.16 5.92 -7.95
C LEU A 78 2.50 4.50 -8.41
N THR A 79 2.85 4.35 -9.70
CA THR A 79 3.30 3.07 -10.25
C THR A 79 4.55 2.57 -9.52
N ALA A 80 5.50 3.45 -9.19
CA ALA A 80 6.68 3.10 -8.42
C ALA A 80 6.34 2.61 -7.00
N LEU A 81 5.37 3.24 -6.33
CA LEU A 81 4.88 2.78 -5.02
C LEU A 81 4.20 1.41 -5.09
N LEU A 82 3.33 1.21 -6.10
CA LEU A 82 2.69 -0.07 -6.33
C LEU A 82 3.71 -1.16 -6.67
N THR A 83 4.77 -0.81 -7.40
CA THR A 83 5.87 -1.74 -7.71
C THR A 83 6.61 -2.16 -6.45
N GLU A 84 6.88 -1.20 -5.55
CA GLU A 84 7.47 -1.52 -4.25
C GLU A 84 6.58 -2.45 -3.43
N ILE A 85 5.28 -2.17 -3.37
CA ILE A 85 4.29 -3.04 -2.70
C ILE A 85 4.29 -4.44 -3.35
N GLY A 86 4.18 -4.53 -4.67
CA GLY A 86 4.10 -5.79 -5.40
C GLY A 86 5.38 -6.62 -5.36
N ARG A 87 6.52 -5.99 -5.06
CA ARG A 87 7.80 -6.66 -4.83
C ARG A 87 7.84 -7.37 -3.47
N VAL A 88 7.35 -6.72 -2.41
CA VAL A 88 7.57 -7.20 -1.03
C VAL A 88 6.36 -7.85 -0.38
N TYR A 89 5.16 -7.40 -0.69
CA TYR A 89 3.94 -7.80 0.02
C TYR A 89 3.29 -9.10 -0.49
N PRO A 90 3.20 -9.35 -1.82
CA PRO A 90 2.61 -10.59 -2.34
C PRO A 90 3.28 -11.88 -1.84
N PRO A 91 4.62 -12.01 -1.77
CA PRO A 91 5.24 -13.22 -1.24
C PRO A 91 4.78 -13.56 0.17
N VAL A 92 4.72 -12.55 1.05
CA VAL A 92 4.32 -12.70 2.45
C VAL A 92 2.83 -13.03 2.56
N MET A 93 1.97 -12.29 1.87
CA MET A 93 0.52 -12.49 1.94
C MET A 93 0.08 -13.86 1.43
N LEU A 94 0.66 -14.32 0.32
CA LEU A 94 0.36 -15.63 -0.26
C LEU A 94 0.89 -16.77 0.62
N ALA A 95 2.10 -16.63 1.17
CA ALA A 95 2.65 -17.60 2.11
C ALA A 95 1.80 -17.69 3.39
N ASN A 96 1.40 -16.54 3.94
CA ASN A 96 0.54 -16.48 5.12
C ASN A 96 -0.80 -17.17 4.87
N ALA A 97 -1.46 -16.89 3.74
CA ALA A 97 -2.72 -17.53 3.39
C ALA A 97 -2.57 -19.06 3.27
N ARG A 98 -1.49 -19.56 2.65
CA ARG A 98 -1.20 -21.00 2.57
C ARG A 98 -1.00 -21.63 3.95
N ALA A 99 -0.20 -21.02 4.81
CA ALA A 99 0.06 -21.52 6.15
C ALA A 99 -1.21 -21.57 7.00
N VAL A 100 -2.04 -20.51 6.97
CA VAL A 100 -3.33 -20.47 7.68
C VAL A 100 -4.27 -21.57 7.16
N MET A 101 -4.39 -21.74 5.85
CA MET A 101 -5.24 -22.78 5.25
C MET A 101 -4.78 -24.19 5.60
N ALA A 102 -3.46 -24.41 5.71
CA ALA A 102 -2.89 -25.70 6.08
C ALA A 102 -2.90 -25.96 7.59
N GLY A 103 -3.28 -24.98 8.42
CA GLY A 103 -3.10 -25.06 9.88
C GLY A 103 -1.63 -25.21 10.29
N GLY A 104 -0.70 -24.71 9.46
CA GLY A 104 0.73 -24.79 9.69
C GLY A 104 1.16 -23.90 10.87
N PRO A 105 2.28 -24.22 11.55
CA PRO A 105 2.73 -23.46 12.73
C PRO A 105 3.53 -22.19 12.36
N GLU A 106 3.98 -22.06 11.11
CA GLU A 106 4.87 -20.99 10.67
C GLU A 106 4.57 -20.62 9.21
N VAL A 107 4.73 -19.33 8.90
CA VAL A 107 4.77 -18.81 7.53
C VAL A 107 6.22 -18.76 7.09
N GLU A 108 6.52 -19.28 5.91
CA GLU A 108 7.83 -19.14 5.27
C GLU A 108 7.67 -18.47 3.91
N ALA A 109 8.42 -17.40 3.70
CA ALA A 109 8.47 -16.67 2.43
C ALA A 109 9.91 -16.24 2.12
N VAL A 110 10.15 -15.86 0.87
CA VAL A 110 11.38 -15.17 0.46
C VAL A 110 10.99 -13.78 -0.03
N VAL A 111 11.55 -12.75 0.59
CA VAL A 111 11.38 -11.35 0.20
C VAL A 111 12.77 -10.81 -0.13
N ASP A 112 12.97 -10.36 -1.36
CA ASP A 112 14.26 -9.84 -1.84
C ASP A 112 15.45 -10.77 -1.61
N GLY A 113 15.24 -12.08 -1.80
CA GLY A 113 16.27 -13.10 -1.58
C GLY A 113 16.55 -13.42 -0.11
N HIS A 114 15.84 -12.78 0.83
CA HIS A 114 15.99 -13.03 2.26
C HIS A 114 14.81 -13.86 2.77
N ALA A 115 15.11 -14.77 3.71
CA ALA A 115 14.09 -15.54 4.38
C ALA A 115 13.21 -14.63 5.27
N TRP A 116 11.91 -14.82 5.18
CA TRP A 116 10.91 -14.18 6.03
C TRP A 116 10.11 -15.26 6.74
N THR A 117 10.05 -15.19 8.07
CA THR A 117 9.18 -16.06 8.85
C THR A 117 8.33 -15.29 9.85
N GLN A 118 7.15 -15.83 10.14
CA GLN A 118 6.25 -15.30 11.17
C GLN A 118 5.26 -16.38 11.61
N GLN A 119 4.58 -16.13 12.73
CA GLN A 119 3.38 -16.89 13.07
C GLN A 119 2.27 -16.64 12.03
N PRO A 120 1.52 -17.67 11.61
CA PRO A 120 0.38 -17.51 10.72
C PRO A 120 -0.63 -16.53 11.30
N PHE A 121 -1.09 -15.60 10.47
CA PHE A 121 -1.99 -14.53 10.86
C PHE A 121 -3.34 -14.67 10.14
N PRO A 122 -4.36 -15.26 10.80
CA PRO A 122 -5.67 -15.50 10.19
C PRO A 122 -6.36 -14.25 9.65
N TYR A 123 -6.15 -13.10 10.29
CA TYR A 123 -6.74 -11.85 9.83
C TYR A 123 -6.17 -11.41 8.48
N GLN A 124 -4.85 -11.47 8.29
CA GLN A 124 -4.24 -11.13 7.00
C GLN A 124 -4.66 -12.09 5.88
N ALA A 125 -4.90 -13.37 6.19
CA ALA A 125 -5.47 -14.31 5.22
C ALA A 125 -6.88 -13.88 4.77
N LYS A 126 -7.72 -13.40 5.69
CA LYS A 126 -9.04 -12.80 5.36
C LYS A 126 -8.89 -11.54 4.53
N CYS A 127 -7.92 -10.68 4.82
CA CYS A 127 -7.66 -9.48 4.01
C CYS A 127 -7.34 -9.81 2.56
N LEU A 128 -6.57 -10.87 2.29
CA LEU A 128 -6.31 -11.33 0.92
C LEU A 128 -7.60 -11.76 0.21
N GLN A 129 -8.48 -12.49 0.92
CA GLN A 129 -9.76 -12.90 0.38
C GLN A 129 -10.65 -11.68 0.05
N TRP A 130 -10.75 -10.71 0.95
CA TRP A 130 -11.50 -9.47 0.72
C TRP A 130 -10.94 -8.69 -0.47
N LEU A 131 -9.62 -8.57 -0.58
CA LEU A 131 -8.97 -7.92 -1.71
C LEU A 131 -9.37 -8.58 -3.04
N ARG A 132 -9.32 -9.91 -3.11
CA ARG A 132 -9.74 -10.67 -4.30
C ARG A 132 -11.23 -10.48 -4.60
N GLN A 133 -12.07 -10.49 -3.58
CA GLN A 133 -13.51 -10.25 -3.74
C GLN A 133 -13.79 -8.84 -4.27
N SER A 134 -13.13 -7.81 -3.73
CA SER A 134 -13.28 -6.44 -4.22
C SER A 134 -12.91 -6.30 -5.70
N ARG A 135 -11.92 -7.05 -6.19
CA ARG A 135 -11.61 -7.09 -7.63
C ARG A 135 -12.70 -7.80 -8.44
N VAL A 136 -13.31 -8.87 -7.91
CA VAL A 136 -14.42 -9.56 -8.58
C VAL A 136 -15.65 -8.66 -8.69
N ASP A 137 -15.91 -7.86 -7.67
CA ASP A 137 -17.06 -6.96 -7.59
C ASP A 137 -16.93 -5.72 -8.51
N LEU A 138 -15.75 -5.45 -9.06
CA LEU A 138 -15.56 -4.40 -10.05
C LEU A 138 -16.31 -4.75 -11.36
N GLU A 139 -16.96 -3.74 -11.94
CA GLU A 139 -17.48 -3.83 -13.30
C GLU A 139 -16.36 -4.18 -14.29
N ALA A 140 -16.69 -4.92 -15.35
CA ALA A 140 -15.71 -5.46 -16.28
C ALA A 140 -14.71 -4.40 -16.80
N GLY A 141 -15.22 -3.25 -17.25
CA GLY A 141 -14.36 -2.17 -17.74
C GLY A 141 -13.50 -1.50 -16.65
N ALA A 142 -13.99 -1.41 -15.42
CA ALA A 142 -13.18 -0.90 -14.30
C ALA A 142 -12.08 -1.90 -13.90
N ARG A 143 -12.42 -3.20 -13.86
CA ARG A 143 -11.50 -4.28 -13.58
C ARG A 143 -10.35 -4.33 -14.60
N GLU A 144 -10.67 -4.24 -15.89
CA GLU A 144 -9.64 -4.22 -16.95
C GLU A 144 -8.66 -3.05 -16.80
N ARG A 145 -9.16 -1.85 -16.48
CA ARG A 145 -8.29 -0.68 -16.24
C ARG A 145 -7.40 -0.88 -15.01
N VAL A 146 -7.95 -1.37 -13.91
CA VAL A 146 -7.18 -1.67 -12.69
C VAL A 146 -6.12 -2.75 -12.97
N ASP A 147 -6.49 -3.84 -13.65
CA ASP A 147 -5.56 -4.91 -14.00
C ASP A 147 -4.42 -4.40 -14.88
N SER A 148 -4.72 -3.52 -15.84
CA SER A 148 -3.72 -2.90 -16.70
C SER A 148 -2.71 -2.08 -15.90
N VAL A 149 -3.15 -1.35 -14.86
CA VAL A 149 -2.27 -0.58 -13.98
C VAL A 149 -1.38 -1.52 -13.13
N LEU A 150 -1.95 -2.63 -12.65
CA LEU A 150 -1.24 -3.55 -11.75
C LEU A 150 -0.33 -4.55 -12.49
N ALA A 151 -0.54 -4.76 -13.79
CA ALA A 151 0.15 -5.78 -14.58
C ALA A 151 1.69 -5.71 -14.49
N THR A 152 2.24 -4.50 -14.36
CA THR A 152 3.70 -4.27 -14.32
C THR A 152 4.25 -4.03 -12.92
N THR A 153 3.42 -4.11 -11.87
CA THR A 153 3.83 -3.74 -10.51
C THR A 153 4.14 -4.95 -9.62
N GLY A 154 3.83 -6.18 -10.08
CA GLY A 154 3.93 -7.40 -9.27
C GLY A 154 2.71 -7.62 -8.36
N CYS A 155 1.86 -6.61 -8.15
CA CYS A 155 0.63 -6.75 -7.34
C CYS A 155 -0.36 -7.76 -7.92
N MET A 156 -0.33 -8.03 -9.23
CA MET A 156 -1.20 -9.04 -9.85
C MET A 156 -1.06 -10.43 -9.25
N ALA A 157 0.08 -10.76 -8.64
CA ALA A 157 0.27 -12.03 -7.92
C ALA A 157 -0.75 -12.23 -6.79
N LEU A 158 -1.29 -11.16 -6.20
CA LEU A 158 -2.32 -11.24 -5.15
C LEU A 158 -3.66 -11.72 -5.69
N PHE A 159 -3.91 -11.61 -7.00
CA PHE A 159 -5.18 -11.92 -7.64
C PHE A 159 -5.17 -13.19 -8.50
N ALA A 160 -4.04 -13.90 -8.52
CA ALA A 160 -3.86 -15.18 -9.20
C ALA A 160 -4.55 -16.35 -8.48
#